data_AF-A0A1F7LFS6-F1
#
_entry.id   AF-A0A1F7LFS6-F1
#
_cell.length_a   1.000
_cell.length_b   1.000
_cell.length_c   1.000
_cell.angle_alpha   90.00
_cell.angle_beta   90.00
_cell.angle_gamma   90.00
#
_symmetry.space_group_name_H-M   'P 1'
#
loop_
_entity.id
_entity.type
_entity.pdbx_description
1 polymer ?
#
loop_
_entity_poly.entity_id
_entity_poly.type
_entity_poly.pdbx_seq_one_letter_code
_entity_poly.pdbx_strand_id
1 'polypeptide(L)'
;MVAERTKVLLILSQADLDRARVVAGKATTALKLPVSLQIVLRALIEEGLKRRDDPALLDNIEGQANAVRQIRSLGRRGRRAEAEPVNRQSAVRRRSRGPERPRRGT
;
A
#
# COMPACT_ATOMS: atom_id res chain seq x y z
N MET A 1 -17.84 10.90 17.97
CA MET A 1 -18.58 11.43 16.80
C MET A 1 -18.93 10.25 15.91
N VAL A 2 -20.21 9.85 15.85
CA VAL A 2 -20.67 8.83 14.91
C VAL A 2 -20.78 9.52 13.56
N ALA A 3 -19.84 9.26 12.66
CA ALA A 3 -19.94 9.76 11.29
C ALA A 3 -21.24 9.22 10.67
N GLU A 4 -22.11 10.11 10.18
CA GLU A 4 -23.25 9.74 9.35
C GLU A 4 -22.71 8.95 8.14
N ARG A 5 -22.78 7.63 8.22
CA ARG A 5 -22.35 6.74 7.14
C ARG A 5 -23.51 6.60 6.17
N THR A 6 -23.54 7.46 5.16
CA THR A 6 -24.36 7.25 3.98
C THR A 6 -23.95 5.91 3.34
N LYS A 7 -24.88 4.96 3.27
CA LYS A 7 -24.67 3.67 2.61
C LYS A 7 -25.37 3.71 1.26
N VAL A 8 -24.65 3.31 0.21
CA VAL A 8 -25.17 3.27 -1.16
C VAL A 8 -25.00 1.84 -1.68
N LEU A 9 -26.05 1.32 -2.31
CA LEU A 9 -26.00 0.06 -3.07
C LEU A 9 -25.86 0.41 -4.56
N LEU A 10 -24.77 -0.01 -5.17
CA LEU A 10 -24.55 0.11 -6.60
C LEU A 10 -24.87 -1.22 -7.28
N ILE A 11 -25.84 -1.23 -8.19
CA ILE A 11 -26.16 -2.38 -9.04
C ILE A 11 -25.63 -2.09 -10.43
N LEU A 12 -24.73 -2.94 -10.92
CA LEU A 12 -24.12 -2.83 -12.24
C LEU A 12 -24.44 -4.06 -13.08
N SER A 13 -24.49 -3.87 -14.39
CA SER A 13 -24.45 -5.00 -15.30
C SER A 13 -23.09 -5.72 -15.21
N GLN A 14 -23.07 -7.01 -15.51
CA GLN A 14 -21.83 -7.77 -15.56
C GLN A 14 -20.82 -7.16 -16.54
N ALA A 15 -21.30 -6.70 -17.71
CA ALA A 15 -20.48 -6.06 -18.72
C ALA A 15 -19.78 -4.78 -18.22
N ASP A 16 -20.47 -3.96 -17.42
CA ASP A 16 -19.88 -2.76 -16.84
C ASP A 16 -18.80 -3.09 -15.82
N LEU A 17 -19.04 -4.14 -15.03
CA LEU A 17 -18.10 -4.60 -14.03
C LEU A 17 -16.86 -5.25 -14.67
N ASP A 18 -17.03 -6.03 -15.74
CA ASP A 18 -15.93 -6.61 -16.51
C ASP A 18 -15.08 -5.52 -17.20
N ARG A 19 -15.72 -4.48 -17.75
CA ARG A 19 -14.99 -3.32 -18.28
C ARG A 19 -14.21 -2.60 -17.19
N ALA A 20 -14.79 -2.40 -16.00
CA ALA A 20 -14.10 -1.78 -14.88
C ALA A 20 -12.87 -2.60 -14.43
N ARG A 21 -12.95 -3.93 -14.49
CA ARG A 21 -11.77 -4.81 -14.25
C ARG A 21 -10.67 -4.58 -15.29
N VAL A 22 -11.04 -4.47 -16.56
CA VAL A 22 -10.07 -4.15 -17.64
C VAL A 22 -9.43 -2.79 -17.40
N VAL A 23 -10.21 -1.77 -17.04
CA VAL A 23 -9.70 -0.43 -16.69
C VAL A 23 -8.73 -0.50 -15.51
N ALA A 24 -9.07 -1.25 -14.45
CA ALA A 24 -8.17 -1.43 -13.30
C ALA A 24 -6.83 -2.07 -13.71
N GLY A 25 -6.88 -3.08 -14.58
CA GLY A 25 -5.68 -3.71 -15.14
C GLY A 25 -4.82 -2.72 -15.93
N LYS A 26 -5.43 -1.97 -16.86
CA LYS A 26 -4.75 -0.95 -17.66
C LYS A 26 -4.17 0.18 -16.81
N ALA A 27 -4.90 0.66 -15.82
CA ALA A 27 -4.42 1.70 -14.91
C ALA A 27 -3.26 1.19 -14.04
N THR A 28 -3.31 -0.06 -13.59
CA THR A 28 -2.20 -0.67 -12.83
C THR A 28 -0.91 -0.70 -13.64
N THR A 29 -0.98 -1.07 -14.92
CA THR A 29 0.21 -1.11 -15.78
C THR A 29 0.69 0.30 -16.14
N ALA A 30 -0.23 1.21 -16.48
CA ALA A 30 0.11 2.59 -16.86
C ALA A 30 0.74 3.38 -15.70
N LEU A 31 0.11 3.34 -14.52
CA LEU A 31 0.54 4.12 -13.36
C LEU A 31 1.67 3.43 -12.58
N LYS A 32 1.94 2.15 -12.84
CA LYS A 32 2.90 1.32 -12.07
C LYS A 32 2.59 1.27 -10.56
N LEU A 33 1.31 1.32 -10.23
CA LEU A 33 0.78 1.28 -8.86
C LEU A 33 -0.39 0.30 -8.81
N PRO A 34 -0.60 -0.45 -7.72
CA PRO A 34 -1.76 -1.34 -7.61
C PRO A 34 -3.08 -0.55 -7.62
N VAL A 35 -3.88 -0.70 -8.69
CA VAL A 35 -5.22 -0.12 -8.79
C VAL A 35 -6.25 -1.22 -8.59
N SER A 36 -7.11 -1.07 -7.57
CA SER A 36 -8.18 -2.03 -7.29
C SER A 36 -9.48 -1.65 -8.00
N LEU A 37 -10.35 -2.65 -8.21
CA LEU A 37 -11.69 -2.42 -8.73
C LEU A 37 -12.47 -1.40 -7.89
N GLN A 38 -12.27 -1.36 -6.58
CA GLN A 38 -12.94 -0.39 -5.69
C GLN A 38 -12.55 1.06 -6.01
N ILE A 39 -11.28 1.32 -6.35
CA ILE A 39 -10.81 2.65 -6.74
C ILE A 39 -11.50 3.07 -8.04
N VAL A 40 -11.52 2.17 -9.04
CA VAL A 40 -12.16 2.44 -10.33
C VAL A 40 -13.66 2.70 -10.18
N LEU A 41 -14.36 1.86 -9.42
CA LEU A 41 -15.80 2.03 -9.18
C LEU A 41 -16.09 3.33 -8.43
N ARG A 42 -15.25 3.71 -7.46
CA ARG A 42 -15.40 4.98 -6.75
C ARG A 42 -15.17 6.18 -7.66
N ALA A 43 -14.10 6.17 -8.46
CA ALA A 43 -13.83 7.23 -9.43
C ALA A 43 -14.98 7.34 -10.46
N LEU A 44 -15.51 6.21 -10.93
CA LEU A 44 -16.68 6.21 -11.81
C LEU A 44 -17.92 6.83 -11.16
N ILE A 45 -18.17 6.60 -9.85
CA ILE A 45 -19.27 7.25 -9.13
C ILE A 45 -19.05 8.77 -9.07
N GLU A 46 -17.84 9.20 -8.73
CA GLU A 46 -17.47 10.61 -8.59
C GLU A 46 -17.56 11.36 -9.93
N GLU A 47 -17.17 10.74 -11.04
CA GLU A 47 -17.27 11.32 -12.40
C GLU A 47 -18.63 11.07 -13.10
N GLY A 48 -19.61 10.47 -12.40
CA GLY A 48 -20.98 10.37 -12.88
C GLY A 48 -21.30 9.20 -13.83
N LEU A 49 -20.66 8.04 -13.66
CA LEU A 49 -20.86 6.70 -14.25
C LEU A 49 -20.91 6.57 -15.79
N LYS A 50 -21.19 7.66 -16.52
CA LYS A 50 -21.29 7.75 -17.97
C LYS A 50 -20.00 8.26 -18.61
N ARG A 51 -19.14 8.91 -17.83
CA ARG A 51 -17.86 9.49 -18.27
C ARG A 51 -16.71 8.48 -18.17
N ARG A 52 -16.89 7.32 -18.82
CA ARG A 52 -16.02 6.15 -18.63
C ARG A 52 -14.68 6.22 -19.35
N ASP A 53 -14.58 7.07 -20.36
CA ASP A 53 -13.38 7.29 -21.17
C ASP A 53 -12.90 8.76 -21.09
N ASP A 54 -13.32 9.47 -20.03
CA ASP A 54 -12.96 10.86 -19.78
C ASP A 54 -11.56 10.93 -19.13
N PRO A 55 -10.66 11.81 -19.58
CA PRO A 55 -9.40 12.09 -18.90
C PRO A 55 -9.55 12.34 -17.40
N ALA A 56 -10.64 13.01 -16.98
CA ALA A 56 -10.93 13.26 -15.57
C ALA A 56 -11.04 11.97 -14.74
N LEU A 57 -11.54 10.88 -15.34
CA LEU A 57 -11.62 9.59 -14.67
C LEU A 57 -10.24 9.01 -14.36
N LEU A 58 -9.30 9.13 -15.29
CA LEU A 58 -7.94 8.62 -15.10
C LEU A 58 -7.20 9.43 -14.03
N ASP A 59 -7.35 10.75 -14.04
CA ASP A 59 -6.76 11.64 -13.04
C ASP A 59 -7.29 11.32 -11.63
N ASN A 60 -8.60 11.06 -11.51
CA ASN A 60 -9.21 10.66 -10.24
C ASN A 60 -8.71 9.27 -9.78
N ILE A 61 -8.64 8.28 -10.68
CA ILE A 61 -8.08 6.96 -10.37
C ILE A 61 -6.64 7.09 -9.86
N GLU A 62 -5.81 7.89 -10.52
CA GLU A 62 -4.43 8.14 -10.10
C GLU A 62 -4.37 8.81 -8.72
N GLY A 63 -5.17 9.85 -8.50
CA GLY A 63 -5.25 10.54 -7.21
C GLY A 63 -5.60 9.59 -6.06
N GLN A 64 -6.63 8.75 -6.25
CA GLN A 64 -7.03 7.76 -5.25
C GLN A 64 -5.97 6.67 -5.03
N ALA A 65 -5.36 6.15 -6.10
CA ALA A 65 -4.31 5.14 -5.99
C ALA A 65 -3.09 5.67 -5.22
N ASN A 66 -2.70 6.91 -5.47
CA ASN A 66 -1.64 7.59 -4.75
C ASN A 66 -1.99 7.80 -3.28
N ALA A 67 -3.21 8.26 -2.97
CA ALA A 67 -3.68 8.41 -1.60
C ALA A 67 -3.62 7.08 -0.83
N VAL A 68 -4.10 5.98 -1.43
CA VAL A 68 -4.04 4.63 -0.82
C VAL A 68 -2.59 4.19 -0.61
N ARG A 69 -1.71 4.42 -1.59
CA ARG A 69 -0.27 4.10 -1.45
C ARG A 69 0.36 4.89 -0.30
N GLN A 70 0.05 6.18 -0.17
CA GLN A 70 0.55 7.02 0.92
C GLN A 70 0.07 6.51 2.27
N ILE A 71 -1.23 6.22 2.43
CA ILE A 71 -1.81 5.64 3.66
C ILE A 71 -1.10 4.34 4.02
N ARG A 72 -0.87 3.44 3.05
CA ARG A 72 -0.14 2.18 3.27
C ARG A 72 1.31 2.41 3.65
N SER A 73 1.98 3.38 3.04
CA SER A 73 3.36 3.76 3.38
C SER A 73 3.47 4.28 4.81
N LEU A 74 2.56 5.16 5.22
CA LEU A 74 2.50 5.70 6.58
C LEU A 74 2.20 4.60 7.60
N GLY A 75 1.25 3.71 7.32
CA GLY A 75 0.97 2.55 8.18
C GLY A 75 2.17 1.60 8.34
N ARG A 76 2.99 1.42 7.29
CA ARG A 76 4.24 0.65 7.37
C ARG A 76 5.32 1.36 8.19
N ARG A 77 5.45 2.68 8.06
CA ARG A 77 6.40 3.48 8.85
C ARG A 77 6.03 3.49 10.34
N GLY A 78 4.74 3.61 10.67
CA GLY A 78 4.24 3.49 12.04
C GLY A 78 4.55 2.12 12.64
N ARG A 79 4.28 1.03 11.92
CA ARG A 79 4.63 -0.33 12.37
C ARG A 79 6.13 -0.58 12.51
N ARG A 80 6.98 0.05 11.68
CA ARG A 80 8.44 -0.06 11.79
C ARG A 80 8.98 0.71 13.00
N ALA A 81 8.41 1.87 13.31
CA ALA A 81 8.74 2.64 14.51
C ALA A 81 8.29 1.93 15.80
N GLU A 82 7.18 1.17 15.74
CA GLU A 82 6.71 0.35 16.86
C GLU A 82 7.52 -0.94 17.04
N ALA A 83 8.18 -1.43 15.98
CA ALA A 83 9.03 -2.62 16.00
C ALA A 83 10.51 -2.36 16.39
N GLU A 84 10.95 -1.11 16.60
CA GLU A 84 12.31 -0.78 17.06
C GLU A 84 12.19 0.23 18.23
N PRO A 85 12.38 -0.21 19.49
CA PRO A 85 13.73 -0.19 20.04
C PRO A 85 13.97 -1.29 21.09
N VAL A 86 14.40 -2.48 20.69
CA VAL A 86 15.12 -3.38 21.61
C VAL A 86 16.26 -4.02 20.84
N ASN A 87 17.46 -3.80 21.38
CA ASN A 87 18.70 -4.52 21.08
C ASN A 87 19.62 -3.99 19.97
N ARG A 88 20.13 -2.77 20.17
CA ARG A 88 21.42 -2.33 19.59
C ARG A 88 22.61 -2.47 20.56
N GLN A 89 22.46 -3.16 21.69
CA GLN A 89 23.51 -3.29 22.71
C GLN A 89 24.19 -4.67 22.79
N SER A 90 23.66 -5.74 22.17
CA SER A 90 24.26 -7.07 22.30
C SER A 90 25.34 -7.42 21.25
N ALA A 91 25.57 -6.60 20.22
CA ALA A 91 26.51 -6.96 19.14
C ALA A 91 27.98 -6.54 19.37
N VAL A 92 28.28 -5.68 20.35
CA VAL A 92 29.63 -5.10 20.53
C VAL A 92 30.49 -5.82 21.60
N ARG A 93 29.95 -6.81 22.34
CA ARG A 93 30.67 -7.41 23.48
C ARG A 93 31.15 -8.86 23.29
N ARG A 94 31.22 -9.37 22.06
CA ARG A 94 31.73 -10.74 21.76
C ARG A 94 33.02 -10.77 20.93
N ARG A 95 33.82 -9.69 20.93
CA ARG A 95 35.18 -9.67 20.37
C ARG A 95 36.19 -9.04 21.31
N SER A 96 36.31 -9.55 22.53
CA SER A 96 37.40 -9.17 23.44
C SER A 96 37.45 -10.08 24.66
N ARG A 97 37.89 -11.33 24.45
CA ARG A 97 38.52 -12.16 25.48
C ARG A 97 39.24 -13.32 24.81
N GLY A 98 40.49 -13.10 24.44
CA GLY A 98 41.48 -14.19 24.44
C GLY A 98 41.75 -14.61 25.88
N PRO A 99 42.17 -15.86 26.09
CA PRO A 99 43.41 -16.09 26.82
C PRO A 99 44.26 -17.18 26.12
N GLU A 100 45.53 -16.87 25.82
CA GLU A 100 46.72 -17.33 26.56
C GLU A 100 47.16 -18.78 26.24
N ARG A 101 48.36 -18.85 25.65
CA ARG A 101 49.17 -20.06 25.50
C ARG A 101 49.64 -20.54 26.88
N PRO A 102 49.93 -21.85 27.02
CA PRO A 102 51.05 -22.26 27.84
C PRO A 102 52.13 -22.95 26.98
N ARG A 103 53.36 -22.49 27.19
CA ARG A 103 54.61 -23.18 26.83
C ARG A 103 54.96 -24.18 27.94
N ARG A 104 55.35 -25.40 27.58
CA ARG A 104 56.33 -26.31 28.22
C ARG A 104 56.25 -27.64 27.44
N GLY A 105 57.30 -28.32 26.98
CA GLY A 105 58.72 -28.26 27.35
C GLY A 105 59.06 -29.40 28.31
N THR A 106 59.21 -30.61 27.78
CA THR A 106 60.20 -31.68 28.11
C THR A 106 60.12 -32.74 27.02
#